data_AF-X0ZNP3-F1
#
_entry.id   AF-X0ZNP3-F1
#
_cell.length_a   1.000
_cell.length_b   1.000
_cell.length_c   1.000
_cell.angle_alpha   90.00
_cell.angle_beta   90.00
_cell.angle_gamma   90.00
#
_symmetry.space_group_name_H-M   'P 1'
#
loop_
_entity.id
_entity.type
_entity.pdbx_description
1 polymer ?
#
loop_
_entity_poly.entity_id
_entity_poly.type
_entity_poly.pdbx_seq_one_letter_code
_entity_poly.pdbx_strand_id
1 'polypeptide(L)'
;MKLFRKLIWVVILSCLVTPPGWAKRDAKEAVVKIYTMYNRYNYYNPWQMWGQQRRSGSGSIIAGRRILTNAHVVGDQTFILVKRAGKAKKYTKGEFRP
;
A
#
# COMPACT_ATOMS: atom_id res chain seq x y z
N MET A 1 14.13 42.85 33.27
CA MET A 1 12.79 42.19 33.29
C MET A 1 12.05 42.23 31.95
N LYS A 2 11.98 43.36 31.22
CA LYS A 2 11.25 43.45 29.93
C LYS A 2 11.89 42.64 28.78
N LEU A 3 13.22 42.54 28.74
CA LEU A 3 13.97 41.79 27.71
C LEU A 3 13.79 40.26 27.87
N PHE A 4 13.80 39.77 29.11
CA PHE A 4 13.58 38.37 29.44
C PHE A 4 12.18 37.90 29.06
N ARG A 5 11.16 38.76 29.29
CA ARG A 5 9.77 38.50 28.87
C ARG A 5 9.65 38.41 27.35
N LYS A 6 10.34 39.27 26.59
CA LYS A 6 10.35 39.22 25.12
C LYS A 6 11.00 37.94 24.59
N LEU A 7 12.10 37.49 25.21
CA LEU A 7 12.76 36.23 24.87
C LEU A 7 11.84 35.02 25.09
N ILE A 8 11.11 34.99 26.20
CA ILE A 8 10.11 33.94 26.48
C ILE A 8 9.03 33.92 25.39
N TRP A 9 8.49 35.09 25.01
CA TRP A 9 7.50 35.19 23.94
C TRP A 9 8.03 34.74 22.58
N VAL A 10 9.29 35.04 22.26
CA VAL A 10 9.94 34.60 21.01
C VAL A 10 10.14 33.07 20.98
N VAL A 11 10.53 32.47 22.10
CA VAL A 11 10.71 31.01 22.20
C VAL A 11 9.37 30.27 22.13
N ILE A 12 8.32 30.80 22.76
CA ILE A 12 6.96 30.24 22.67
C ILE A 12 6.43 30.35 21.23
N LEU A 13 6.63 31.50 20.58
CA LEU A 13 6.22 31.71 19.19
C LEU A 13 6.98 30.78 18.23
N SER A 14 8.29 30.58 18.46
CA SER A 14 9.11 29.61 17.73
C SER A 14 8.57 28.18 17.88
N CYS A 15 8.19 27.78 19.10
CA CYS A 15 7.69 26.43 19.37
C CYS A 15 6.31 26.19 18.73
N LEU A 16 5.46 27.23 18.63
CA LEU A 16 4.15 27.13 17.97
C LEU A 16 4.23 27.06 16.44
N VAL A 17 5.25 27.71 15.85
CA VAL A 17 5.41 27.77 14.39
C VAL A 17 6.17 26.56 13.83
N THR A 18 6.81 25.75 14.69
CA THR A 18 7.53 24.55 14.22
C THR A 18 6.52 23.40 14.07
N PRO A 19 6.18 22.95 12.85
CA PRO A 19 5.33 21.78 12.69
C PRO A 19 6.04 20.56 13.27
N PRO A 20 5.31 19.60 13.89
CA PRO A 20 5.90 18.37 14.38
C PRO A 20 6.49 17.58 13.20
N GLY A 21 7.81 17.67 13.00
CA GLY A 21 8.50 17.13 11.84
C GLY A 21 8.63 15.59 11.82
N TRP A 22 7.99 14.88 12.74
CA TRP A 22 8.24 13.47 13.00
C TRP A 22 6.93 12.66 12.94
N ALA A 23 6.13 12.89 11.90
CA ALA A 23 5.10 11.92 11.52
C ALA A 23 5.81 10.70 10.90
N LYS A 24 6.11 9.70 11.72
CA LYS A 24 6.62 8.40 11.28
C LYS A 24 5.58 7.82 10.32
N ARG A 25 5.88 7.77 9.01
CA ARG A 25 5.01 7.11 8.02
C ARG A 25 4.80 5.69 8.51
N ASP A 26 3.57 5.36 8.89
CA ASP A 26 3.27 4.05 9.46
C ASP A 26 3.53 3.00 8.38
N ALA A 27 4.43 2.06 8.64
CA ALA A 27 4.77 1.00 7.70
C ALA A 27 3.52 0.23 7.23
N LYS A 28 2.45 0.24 8.06
CA LYS A 28 1.15 -0.30 7.71
C LYS A 28 0.53 0.34 6.47
N GLU A 29 0.73 1.63 6.23
CA GLU A 29 0.16 2.31 5.05
C GLU A 29 0.78 1.84 3.73
N ALA A 30 2.02 1.34 3.78
CA ALA A 30 2.70 0.76 2.63
C ALA A 30 2.21 -0.67 2.32
N VAL A 31 1.52 -1.33 3.26
CA VAL A 31 1.06 -2.71 3.09
C VAL A 31 -0.28 -2.77 2.36
N VAL A 32 -0.37 -3.68 1.40
CA VAL A 32 -1.59 -3.98 0.65
C VAL A 32 -1.94 -5.46 0.71
N LYS A 33 -3.24 -5.75 0.68
CA LYS A 33 -3.77 -7.09 0.46
C LYS A 33 -4.13 -7.26 -1.01
N ILE A 34 -3.61 -8.33 -1.61
CA ILE A 34 -3.80 -8.65 -3.02
C ILE A 34 -4.76 -9.82 -3.10
N TYR A 35 -5.74 -9.72 -4.00
CA TYR A 35 -6.67 -10.79 -4.34
C TYR A 35 -6.48 -11.09 -5.82
N THR A 36 -6.19 -12.35 -6.13
CA THR A 36 -5.94 -12.81 -7.49
C THR A 36 -7.00 -13.84 -7.84
N MET A 37 -7.71 -13.64 -8.93
CA MET A 37 -8.42 -14.71 -9.61
C MET A 37 -7.44 -15.33 -10.61
N TYR A 38 -7.30 -16.65 -10.60
CA TYR A 38 -6.35 -17.37 -11.43
C TYR A 38 -6.99 -18.61 -12.01
N ASN A 39 -6.48 -19.06 -13.16
CA ASN A 39 -6.93 -20.30 -13.78
C ASN A 39 -5.73 -21.05 -14.35
N ARG A 40 -5.46 -22.24 -13.81
CA ARG A 40 -4.28 -23.02 -14.18
C ARG A 40 -4.57 -23.87 -15.40
N TYR A 41 -3.58 -24.02 -16.27
CA TYR A 41 -3.63 -24.95 -17.38
C TYR A 41 -3.67 -26.40 -16.89
N ASN A 42 -4.43 -27.25 -17.59
CA ASN A 42 -4.38 -28.68 -17.37
C ASN A 42 -3.22 -29.29 -18.16
N TYR A 43 -2.15 -29.69 -17.49
CA TYR A 43 -0.99 -30.28 -18.14
C TYR A 43 -1.28 -31.66 -18.76
N TYR A 44 -2.34 -32.36 -18.32
CA TYR A 44 -2.78 -33.61 -18.94
C TYR A 44 -3.58 -33.36 -20.22
N ASN A 45 -4.40 -32.31 -20.23
CA ASN A 45 -5.22 -31.89 -21.37
C ASN A 45 -4.96 -30.41 -21.66
N PRO A 46 -3.91 -30.06 -22.44
CA PRO A 46 -3.42 -28.68 -22.55
C PRO A 46 -4.39 -27.68 -23.18
N TRP A 47 -5.39 -28.16 -23.92
CA TRP A 47 -6.50 -27.35 -24.45
C TRP A 47 -7.55 -26.98 -23.38
N GLN A 48 -7.45 -27.54 -22.18
CA GLN A 48 -8.39 -27.33 -21.08
C GLN A 48 -7.74 -26.59 -19.92
N MET A 49 -8.52 -25.75 -19.23
CA MET A 49 -8.15 -25.15 -17.95
C MET A 49 -8.88 -25.83 -16.78
N TRP A 50 -8.27 -25.81 -15.58
CA TRP A 50 -8.85 -26.43 -14.37
C TRP A 50 -10.09 -25.71 -13.82
N GLY A 51 -10.31 -24.46 -14.22
CA GLY A 51 -11.41 -23.62 -13.76
C GLY A 51 -10.92 -22.47 -12.88
N GLN A 52 -11.73 -21.41 -12.80
CA GLN A 52 -11.33 -20.20 -12.11
C GLN A 52 -11.29 -20.40 -10.59
N GLN A 53 -10.15 -20.08 -9.99
CA GLN A 53 -9.90 -20.15 -8.55
C GLN A 53 -9.47 -18.79 -8.01
N ARG A 54 -9.47 -18.66 -6.68
CA ARG A 54 -9.07 -17.44 -5.97
C ARG A 54 -7.88 -17.68 -5.06
N ARG A 55 -6.92 -16.76 -5.08
CA ARG A 55 -5.78 -16.67 -4.17
C ARG A 55 -5.77 -15.31 -3.51
N SER A 56 -5.21 -15.22 -2.30
CA SER A 56 -4.91 -13.95 -1.67
C SER A 56 -3.50 -13.93 -1.14
N GLY A 57 -2.89 -12.76 -1.10
CA GLY A 57 -1.55 -12.56 -0.56
C GLY A 57 -1.35 -11.13 -0.08
N SER A 58 -0.13 -10.85 0.36
CA SER A 58 0.30 -9.54 0.83
C SER A 58 1.27 -8.93 -0.17
N GLY A 59 1.32 -7.61 -0.24
CA GLY A 59 2.31 -6.86 -0.99
C GLY A 59 2.67 -5.56 -0.31
N SER A 60 3.72 -4.91 -0.81
CA SER A 60 4.18 -3.61 -0.32
C SER A 60 4.27 -2.60 -1.45
N ILE A 61 3.84 -1.37 -1.21
CA ILE A 61 3.97 -0.26 -2.15
C ILE A 61 5.43 0.18 -2.17
N ILE A 62 6.02 0.20 -3.36
CA ILE A 62 7.41 0.64 -3.59
C ILE A 62 7.43 1.89 -4.48
N ALA A 63 8.60 2.53 -4.57
CA ALA A 63 8.79 3.72 -5.36
C ALA A 63 8.40 3.54 -6.84
N GLY A 64 7.89 4.61 -7.45
CA GLY A 64 7.49 4.63 -8.86
C GLY A 64 6.10 4.03 -9.12
N ARG A 65 5.16 4.13 -8.16
CA ARG A 65 3.78 3.64 -8.30
C ARG A 65 3.68 2.14 -8.58
N ARG A 66 4.54 1.35 -7.93
CA ARG A 66 4.62 -0.11 -8.08
C ARG A 66 4.30 -0.81 -6.77
N ILE A 67 3.93 -2.08 -6.87
CA ILE A 67 3.68 -2.97 -5.73
C ILE A 67 4.58 -4.19 -5.88
N LEU A 68 5.31 -4.52 -4.82
CA LEU A 68 6.10 -5.75 -4.72
C LEU A 68 5.25 -6.84 -4.05
N THR A 69 5.23 -8.03 -4.64
CA THR A 69 4.53 -9.21 -4.12
C THR A 69 5.25 -10.49 -4.56
N ASN A 70 4.91 -11.61 -3.95
CA ASN A 70 5.42 -12.92 -4.34
C ASN A 70 4.86 -13.33 -5.72
N ALA A 71 5.71 -13.91 -6.57
CA ALA A 71 5.30 -14.37 -7.90
C ALA A 71 4.14 -15.39 -7.85
N HIS A 72 4.15 -16.29 -6.85
CA HIS A 72 3.06 -17.25 -6.70
C HIS A 72 1.72 -16.56 -6.38
N VAL A 73 1.68 -15.37 -5.77
CA VAL A 73 0.40 -14.68 -5.50
C VAL A 73 -0.28 -14.26 -6.79
N VAL A 74 0.50 -14.01 -7.85
CA VAL A 74 0.08 -13.45 -9.14
C VAL A 74 0.22 -14.43 -10.32
N GLY A 75 0.66 -15.67 -10.07
CA GLY A 75 0.75 -16.69 -11.12
C GLY A 75 -0.61 -17.04 -11.72
N ASP A 76 -0.65 -17.30 -13.04
CA ASP A 76 -1.84 -17.73 -13.79
C ASP A 76 -3.07 -16.83 -13.64
N GLN A 77 -2.85 -15.54 -13.34
CA GLN A 77 -3.89 -14.58 -13.03
C GLN A 77 -4.78 -14.25 -14.24
N THR A 78 -6.09 -14.24 -14.01
CA THR A 78 -7.07 -13.62 -14.92
C THR A 78 -7.42 -12.20 -14.47
N PHE A 79 -7.46 -11.97 -13.16
CA PHE A 79 -7.85 -10.68 -12.59
C PHE A 79 -7.19 -10.42 -11.23
N ILE A 80 -6.79 -9.17 -10.97
CA ILE A 80 -6.14 -8.77 -9.71
C ILE A 80 -6.86 -7.58 -9.09
N LEU A 81 -7.12 -7.67 -7.80
CA LEU A 81 -7.62 -6.58 -6.95
C LEU A 81 -6.64 -6.30 -5.82
N VAL A 82 -6.43 -5.03 -5.53
CA VAL A 82 -5.56 -4.58 -4.45
C VAL A 82 -6.37 -3.77 -3.44
N LYS A 83 -6.21 -4.05 -2.15
CA LYS A 83 -6.81 -3.30 -1.04
C LYS A 83 -5.71 -2.75 -0.15
N ARG A 84 -5.72 -1.46 0.18
CA ARG A 84 -4.76 -0.91 1.15
C ARG A 84 -5.15 -1.28 2.58
N ALA A 85 -4.17 -1.45 3.45
CA ALA A 85 -4.43 -1.56 4.89
C ALA A 85 -5.20 -0.34 5.38
N GLY A 86 -6.24 -0.55 6.19
CA GLY A 86 -7.08 0.52 6.73
C GLY A 86 -8.07 1.17 5.75
N LYS A 87 -8.02 0.89 4.43
CA LYS A 87 -8.98 1.45 3.45
C LYS A 87 -9.90 0.37 2.90
N ALA A 88 -11.20 0.65 2.83
CA ALA A 88 -12.19 -0.30 2.30
C ALA A 88 -12.14 -0.46 0.77
N LYS A 89 -11.76 0.61 0.04
CA LYS A 89 -11.73 0.63 -1.42
C LYS A 89 -10.73 -0.39 -1.99
N LYS A 90 -11.19 -1.19 -2.94
CA LYS A 90 -10.38 -2.09 -3.76
C LYS A 90 -10.09 -1.41 -5.09
N TYR A 91 -8.90 -1.64 -5.62
CA TYR A 91 -8.43 -1.07 -6.87
C TYR A 91 -8.08 -2.19 -7.85
N THR A 92 -8.45 -2.01 -9.10
CA THR A 92 -8.05 -2.88 -10.21
C THR A 92 -6.72 -2.38 -10.79
N LYS A 93 -5.99 -3.26 -11.50
CA LYS A 93 -4.80 -2.91 -12.27
C LYS A 93 -5.10 -1.69 -13.18
N GLY A 94 -4.37 -0.59 -12.99
CA GLY A 94 -4.53 0.67 -13.75
C GLY A 94 -5.15 1.83 -12.96
N GLU A 95 -6.03 1.57 -11.98
CA GLU A 95 -6.65 2.63 -11.16
C GLU A 95 -5.86 2.95 -9.88
N PHE A 96 -4.95 2.06 -9.48
CA PHE A 96 -4.19 2.23 -8.25
C PHE A 96 -3.14 3.35 -8.37
N ARG A 97 -3.42 4.52 -7.80
CA ARG A 97 -2.45 5.60 -7.57
C ARG A 97 -2.05 5.62 -6.10
N PRO A 98 -0.80 5.29 -5.71
CA PRO A 98 -0.33 5.30 -4.31
C PRO A 98 -0.53 6.67 -3.66
#